data_AF-A0A4Q5SLH7-F1
#
_entry.id   AF-A0A4Q5SLH7-F1
#
_cell.length_a   1.000
_cell.length_b   1.000
_cell.length_c   1.000
_cell.angle_alpha   90.00
_cell.angle_beta   90.00
_cell.angle_gamma   90.00
#
_symmetry.space_group_name_H-M   'P 1'
#
loop_
_entity.id
_entity.type
_entity.pdbx_description
1 polymer ?
#
loop_
_entity_poly.entity_id
_entity_poly.type
_entity_poly.pdbx_seq_one_letter_code
_entity_poly.pdbx_strand_id
1 'polypeptide(L)'
;MRKSFFAIAIAALTGTAKAQTPANYVNPFIGASTSTAQAGVYHGLGKTFPGATTPYGMVQLSPNTITGGDNGSGYSYEHTSIEGFAFTQMSGIGWYGDLGNFLVMPTTGKFNTFPGKLANPDEGYRSRYSKTSEKASAGYYSVVLDKYKVKAEMTAAPHSGMLRFTFPENDNSRIQIDLARRVGGTSTLQYIKVVDDNT
;
A
#
# COMPACT_ATOMS: atom_id res chain seq x y z
N MET A 1 57.24 10.25 -52.14
CA MET A 1 56.71 9.91 -50.81
C MET A 1 55.48 10.78 -50.53
N ARG A 2 54.26 10.21 -50.62
CA ARG A 2 53.00 10.93 -50.30
C ARG A 2 52.69 10.74 -48.82
N LYS A 3 52.59 11.84 -48.06
CA LYS A 3 52.16 11.82 -46.66
C LYS A 3 50.64 12.02 -46.61
N SER A 4 49.91 10.97 -46.24
CA SER A 4 48.47 11.06 -45.98
C SER A 4 48.25 11.48 -44.54
N PHE A 5 47.53 12.59 -44.32
CA PHE A 5 47.05 13.01 -43.01
C PHE A 5 45.64 12.45 -42.79
N PHE A 6 45.48 11.63 -41.75
CA PHE A 6 44.17 11.20 -41.25
C PHE A 6 43.68 12.21 -40.22
N ALA A 7 42.59 12.91 -40.51
CA ALA A 7 41.88 13.73 -39.52
C ALA A 7 40.91 12.83 -38.73
N ILE A 8 41.13 12.71 -37.43
CA ILE A 8 40.20 12.05 -36.51
C ILE A 8 39.16 13.10 -36.09
N ALA A 9 37.92 12.93 -36.54
CA ALA A 9 36.80 13.72 -36.05
C ALA A 9 36.33 13.14 -34.70
N ILE A 10 36.55 13.88 -33.62
CA ILE A 10 35.99 13.57 -32.30
C ILE A 10 34.54 14.05 -32.30
N ALA A 11 33.60 13.12 -32.44
CA ALA A 11 32.19 13.40 -32.20
C ALA A 11 31.97 13.50 -30.68
N ALA A 12 31.74 14.72 -30.18
CA ALA A 12 31.34 14.92 -28.79
C ALA A 12 29.91 14.37 -28.60
N LEU A 13 29.79 13.22 -27.93
CA LEU A 13 28.50 12.75 -27.41
C LEU A 13 28.09 13.65 -26.24
N THR A 14 27.24 14.63 -26.53
CA THR A 14 26.53 15.38 -25.49
C THR A 14 25.41 14.51 -24.93
N GLY A 15 25.73 13.70 -23.92
CA GLY A 15 24.73 12.98 -23.15
C GLY A 15 23.94 13.97 -22.29
N THR A 16 22.67 14.19 -22.60
CA THR A 16 21.77 14.95 -21.73
C THR A 16 21.44 14.10 -20.50
N ALA A 17 22.03 14.43 -19.35
CA ALA A 17 21.64 13.83 -18.07
C ALA A 17 20.21 14.29 -17.74
N LYS A 18 19.25 13.36 -17.69
CA LYS A 18 17.89 13.62 -17.26
C LYS A 18 17.92 13.87 -15.74
N ALA A 19 17.68 15.10 -15.29
CA ALA A 19 17.59 15.41 -13.87
C ALA A 19 16.44 14.60 -13.24
N GLN A 20 16.70 13.99 -12.07
CA GLN A 20 15.64 13.32 -11.31
C GLN A 20 14.68 14.35 -10.73
N THR A 21 13.39 14.02 -10.68
CA THR A 21 12.40 14.84 -10.00
C THR A 21 12.52 14.62 -8.48
N PRO A 22 12.24 15.62 -7.64
CA PRO A 22 12.31 15.46 -6.18
C PRO A 22 11.49 14.28 -5.64
N ALA A 23 10.35 13.98 -6.28
CA ALA A 23 9.49 12.85 -5.95
C ALA A 23 10.21 11.49 -6.01
N ASN A 24 11.23 11.34 -6.86
CA ASN A 24 11.98 10.09 -7.01
C ASN A 24 12.89 9.77 -5.81
N TYR A 25 13.18 10.77 -4.95
CA TYR A 25 13.96 10.56 -3.73
C TYR A 25 13.11 10.06 -2.55
N VAL A 26 11.77 10.11 -2.67
CA VAL A 26 10.87 9.73 -1.58
C VAL A 26 10.77 8.21 -1.52
N ASN A 27 11.13 7.64 -0.36
CA ASN A 27 10.88 6.24 -0.03
C ASN A 27 9.79 6.16 1.07
N PRO A 28 8.53 5.84 0.72
CA PRO A 28 7.43 5.76 1.69
C PRO A 28 7.56 4.67 2.76
N PHE A 29 8.47 3.71 2.61
CA PHE A 29 8.69 2.67 3.62
C PHE A 29 9.51 3.14 4.81
N ILE A 30 10.23 4.26 4.70
CA ILE A 30 11.00 4.81 5.81
C ILE A 30 10.04 5.24 6.93
N GLY A 31 10.18 4.61 8.10
CA GLY A 31 9.31 4.84 9.26
C GLY A 31 7.96 4.10 9.20
N ALA A 32 7.71 3.26 8.19
CA ALA A 32 6.46 2.52 8.08
C ALA A 32 6.51 1.22 8.92
N SER A 33 6.83 1.35 10.21
CA SER A 33 6.98 0.23 11.15
C SER A 33 6.24 0.51 12.46
N THR A 34 5.66 -0.53 13.04
CA THR A 34 4.97 -0.52 14.35
C THR A 34 5.41 -1.68 15.26
N SER A 35 6.02 -2.74 14.70
CA SER A 35 6.35 -3.96 15.43
C SER A 35 7.73 -3.90 16.08
N THR A 36 7.80 -3.51 17.37
CA THR A 36 9.06 -3.45 18.13
C THR A 36 9.80 -4.79 18.17
N ALA A 37 9.05 -5.89 18.38
CA ALA A 37 9.62 -7.23 18.49
C ALA A 37 10.24 -7.72 17.18
N GLN A 38 9.55 -7.53 16.05
CA GLN A 38 10.04 -7.99 14.75
C GLN A 38 11.10 -7.04 14.17
N ALA A 39 11.00 -5.74 14.45
CA ALA A 39 12.00 -4.76 14.05
C ALA A 39 13.29 -4.86 14.87
N GLY A 40 13.25 -5.50 16.04
CA GLY A 40 14.40 -5.62 16.95
C GLY A 40 14.81 -4.29 17.61
N VAL A 41 13.95 -3.27 17.55
CA VAL A 41 14.20 -1.94 18.10
C VAL A 41 12.99 -1.44 18.89
N TYR A 42 13.24 -0.74 19.99
CA TYR A 42 12.19 -0.23 20.88
C TYR A 42 11.72 1.20 20.51
N HIS A 43 12.55 1.97 19.82
CA HIS A 43 12.26 3.34 19.41
C HIS A 43 12.55 3.55 17.91
N GLY A 44 12.06 4.66 17.36
CA GLY A 44 12.37 5.05 15.98
C GLY A 44 11.60 4.30 14.89
N LEU A 45 10.54 3.57 15.26
CA LEU A 45 9.72 2.81 14.29
C LEU A 45 8.98 3.71 13.30
N GLY A 46 8.66 4.94 13.69
CA GLY A 46 8.17 5.99 12.81
C GLY A 46 6.68 5.95 12.46
N LYS A 47 5.95 4.85 12.72
CA LYS A 47 4.49 4.69 12.58
C LYS A 47 3.86 5.48 11.40
N THR A 48 4.55 5.53 10.26
CA THR A 48 4.02 6.11 9.01
C THR A 48 3.30 5.03 8.22
N PHE A 49 2.80 5.37 7.04
CA PHE A 49 2.18 4.43 6.12
C PHE A 49 2.82 4.55 4.72
N PRO A 50 2.93 3.45 3.95
CA PRO A 50 3.55 3.45 2.62
C PRO A 50 2.56 3.78 1.50
N GLY A 51 1.28 3.92 1.81
CA GLY A 51 0.21 4.17 0.85
C GLY A 51 0.28 5.49 0.09
N ALA A 52 -0.63 5.64 -0.87
CA ALA A 52 -0.73 6.81 -1.71
C ALA A 52 -1.48 7.96 -1.00
N THR A 53 -0.88 9.14 -1.04
CA THR A 53 -1.53 10.40 -0.64
C THR A 53 -0.92 11.58 -1.41
N THR A 54 -1.69 12.65 -1.57
CA THR A 54 -1.17 13.95 -2.03
C THR A 54 -0.65 14.75 -0.84
N PRO A 55 0.20 15.77 -1.03
CA PRO A 55 0.54 16.71 0.04
C PRO A 55 -0.74 17.23 0.73
N TYR A 56 -0.84 17.03 2.05
CA TYR A 56 -1.99 17.42 2.87
C TYR A 56 -3.35 16.82 2.46
N GLY A 57 -3.34 15.69 1.73
CA GLY A 57 -4.56 15.01 1.31
C GLY A 57 -5.34 14.42 2.49
N MET A 58 -6.66 14.51 2.43
CA MET A 58 -7.58 13.84 3.36
C MET A 58 -7.55 12.32 3.15
N VAL A 59 -7.40 11.87 1.90
CA VAL A 59 -7.27 10.45 1.58
C VAL A 59 -5.83 10.00 1.74
N GLN A 60 -5.64 8.98 2.57
CA GLN A 60 -4.39 8.26 2.77
C GLN A 60 -4.60 6.77 2.42
N LEU A 61 -4.71 6.47 1.13
CA LEU A 61 -5.07 5.14 0.65
C LEU A 61 -3.88 4.19 0.80
N SER A 62 -3.95 3.26 1.75
CA SER A 62 -2.79 2.47 2.19
C SER A 62 -3.16 1.01 2.52
N PRO A 63 -2.22 0.05 2.37
CA PRO A 63 -2.38 -1.28 2.94
C PRO A 63 -2.49 -1.24 4.47
N ASN A 64 -3.33 -2.13 5.01
CA ASN A 64 -3.33 -2.51 6.41
C ASN A 64 -2.76 -3.93 6.55
N THR A 65 -1.71 -4.09 7.36
CA THR A 65 -1.22 -5.42 7.77
C THR A 65 -1.79 -5.86 9.11
N ILE A 66 -2.25 -4.90 9.91
CA ILE A 66 -2.81 -5.11 11.24
C ILE A 66 -3.78 -3.98 11.61
N THR A 67 -4.77 -4.29 12.42
CA THR A 67 -5.64 -3.31 13.08
C THR A 67 -5.76 -3.63 14.56
N GLY A 68 -5.99 -2.60 15.37
CA GLY A 68 -6.00 -2.70 16.82
C GLY A 68 -4.59 -2.74 17.41
N GLY A 69 -4.53 -2.61 18.74
CA GLY A 69 -3.26 -2.48 19.45
C GLY A 69 -2.51 -1.21 19.06
N ASP A 70 -1.21 -1.15 19.36
CA ASP A 70 -0.41 0.05 19.15
C ASP A 70 0.14 0.16 17.72
N ASN A 71 -0.76 0.09 16.74
CA ASN A 71 -0.45 0.04 15.31
C ASN A 71 -1.09 1.21 14.54
N GLY A 72 -0.95 2.42 15.05
CA GLY A 72 -1.78 3.57 14.67
C GLY A 72 -1.83 3.97 13.18
N SER A 73 -0.90 3.51 12.34
CA SER A 73 -0.94 3.70 10.88
C SER A 73 -1.54 2.53 10.09
N GLY A 74 -1.87 1.42 10.76
CA GLY A 74 -2.39 0.18 10.17
C GLY A 74 -1.36 -0.71 9.49
N TYR A 75 -0.11 -0.26 9.39
CA TYR A 75 0.95 -0.95 8.65
C TYR A 75 2.23 -1.09 9.46
N SER A 76 2.81 -2.30 9.43
CA SER A 76 4.19 -2.58 9.86
C SER A 76 4.94 -3.27 8.72
N TYR A 77 6.12 -2.75 8.39
CA TYR A 77 6.97 -3.28 7.33
C TYR A 77 7.38 -4.74 7.54
N GLU A 78 7.46 -5.21 8.77
CA GLU A 78 7.89 -6.56 9.14
C GLU A 78 6.79 -7.61 8.89
N HIS A 79 5.54 -7.19 8.83
CA HIS A 79 4.42 -8.09 8.63
C HIS A 79 4.35 -8.64 7.20
N THR A 80 4.00 -9.92 7.06
CA THR A 80 4.00 -10.65 5.78
C THR A 80 2.61 -10.98 5.25
N SER A 81 1.56 -10.36 5.82
CA SER A 81 0.19 -10.46 5.30
C SER A 81 -0.54 -9.13 5.41
N ILE A 82 -1.45 -8.89 4.45
CA ILE A 82 -2.31 -7.71 4.34
C ILE A 82 -3.74 -8.15 4.58
N GLU A 83 -4.47 -7.41 5.42
CA GLU A 83 -5.90 -7.60 5.63
C GLU A 83 -6.76 -6.69 4.73
N GLY A 84 -6.21 -5.66 4.11
CA GLY A 84 -6.91 -4.92 3.07
C GLY A 84 -6.29 -3.56 2.83
N PHE A 85 -7.05 -2.69 2.15
CA PHE A 85 -6.64 -1.34 1.79
C PHE A 85 -7.66 -0.34 2.31
N ALA A 86 -7.23 0.56 3.18
CA ALA A 86 -8.10 1.55 3.82
C ALA A 86 -7.82 2.94 3.26
N PHE A 87 -8.82 3.83 3.29
CA PHE A 87 -8.75 5.16 2.67
C PHE A 87 -8.26 6.26 3.61
N THR A 88 -8.19 6.00 4.91
CA THR A 88 -7.81 6.97 5.94
C THR A 88 -6.79 6.35 6.88
N GLN A 89 -5.75 7.10 7.23
CA GLN A 89 -4.66 6.67 8.12
C GLN A 89 -4.12 7.82 8.95
N MET A 90 -3.54 7.50 10.11
CA MET A 90 -2.79 8.45 10.90
C MET A 90 -1.29 8.18 10.74
N SER A 91 -0.50 9.23 10.45
CA SER A 91 0.95 9.11 10.25
C SER A 91 1.72 9.64 11.45
N GLY A 92 2.64 8.83 11.98
CA GLY A 92 3.63 9.25 12.98
C GLY A 92 3.06 9.50 14.37
N ILE A 93 1.91 8.91 14.70
CA ILE A 93 1.25 9.11 15.99
C ILE A 93 1.82 8.24 17.11
N GLY A 94 1.78 8.75 18.35
CA GLY A 94 2.33 8.04 19.52
C GLY A 94 1.38 7.10 20.25
N TRP A 95 0.06 7.21 20.02
CA TRP A 95 -1.01 6.43 20.65
C TRP A 95 -1.49 5.28 19.73
N TYR A 96 -2.40 4.41 20.22
CA TYR A 96 -2.95 3.24 19.50
C TYR A 96 -3.59 3.55 18.13
N GLY A 97 -3.94 4.80 17.88
CA GLY A 97 -4.52 5.30 16.63
C GLY A 97 -6.04 5.33 16.57
N ASP A 98 -6.50 5.66 15.37
CA ASP A 98 -7.88 5.77 14.92
C ASP A 98 -7.87 5.59 13.39
N LEU A 99 -8.99 5.84 12.70
CA LEU A 99 -9.11 5.74 11.24
C LEU A 99 -8.89 4.30 10.73
N GLY A 100 -8.33 4.13 9.53
CA GLY A 100 -8.28 2.83 8.86
C GLY A 100 -9.63 2.37 8.33
N ASN A 101 -10.51 3.32 8.02
CA ASN A 101 -11.89 3.04 7.62
C ASN A 101 -11.98 2.63 6.16
N PHE A 102 -13.12 2.01 5.82
CA PHE A 102 -13.47 1.59 4.47
C PHE A 102 -12.41 0.62 3.91
N LEU A 103 -12.25 -0.51 4.60
CA LEU A 103 -11.24 -1.51 4.28
C LEU A 103 -11.71 -2.34 3.07
N VAL A 104 -11.02 -2.18 1.95
CA VAL A 104 -11.29 -2.87 0.69
C VAL A 104 -10.33 -4.04 0.52
N MET A 105 -10.83 -5.23 0.21
CA MET A 105 -10.01 -6.41 -0.05
C MET A 105 -10.47 -7.14 -1.32
N PRO A 106 -9.65 -7.20 -2.38
CA PRO A 106 -9.93 -8.03 -3.54
C PRO A 106 -9.61 -9.49 -3.24
N THR A 107 -10.51 -10.41 -3.59
CA THR A 107 -10.34 -11.84 -3.31
C THR A 107 -10.84 -12.70 -4.45
N THR A 108 -10.33 -13.93 -4.53
CA THR A 108 -10.81 -14.99 -5.41
C THR A 108 -11.18 -16.23 -4.59
N GLY A 109 -12.02 -17.11 -5.13
CA GLY A 109 -12.34 -18.40 -4.49
C GLY A 109 -13.31 -18.30 -3.31
N LYS A 110 -13.02 -18.99 -2.19
CA LYS A 110 -13.93 -19.06 -1.03
C LYS A 110 -14.18 -17.69 -0.39
N PHE A 111 -15.44 -17.37 -0.08
CA PHE A 111 -15.79 -16.17 0.67
C PHE A 111 -15.51 -16.36 2.17
N ASN A 112 -14.77 -15.42 2.75
CA ASN A 112 -14.48 -15.35 4.19
C ASN A 112 -14.91 -13.98 4.68
N THR A 113 -15.58 -13.90 5.83
CA THR A 113 -16.14 -12.66 6.39
C THR A 113 -15.25 -12.03 7.46
N PHE A 114 -14.09 -12.62 7.74
CA PHE A 114 -13.14 -12.13 8.73
C PHE A 114 -11.71 -12.24 8.19
N PRO A 115 -10.77 -11.40 8.64
CA PRO A 115 -9.43 -11.33 8.05
C PRO A 115 -8.57 -12.56 8.38
N GLY A 116 -8.81 -13.20 9.52
CA GLY A 116 -7.87 -14.13 10.14
C GLY A 116 -6.81 -13.37 10.96
N LYS A 117 -5.98 -14.11 11.68
CA LYS A 117 -4.94 -13.54 12.54
C LYS A 117 -3.61 -13.42 11.79
N LEU A 118 -2.70 -12.55 12.26
CA LEU A 118 -1.34 -12.45 11.73
C LEU A 118 -0.57 -13.77 11.80
N ALA A 119 -0.74 -14.53 12.89
CA ALA A 119 -0.13 -15.83 13.06
C ALA A 119 -0.73 -16.93 12.16
N ASN A 120 -1.99 -16.78 11.74
CA ASN A 120 -2.66 -17.74 10.87
C ASN A 120 -3.50 -17.04 9.78
N PRO A 121 -2.84 -16.48 8.75
CA PRO A 121 -3.52 -15.68 7.74
C PRO A 121 -4.45 -16.49 6.83
N ASP A 122 -4.29 -17.81 6.79
CA ASP A 122 -5.04 -18.65 5.86
C ASP A 122 -6.48 -18.93 6.35
N GLU A 123 -6.77 -18.72 7.64
CA GLU A 123 -8.11 -18.86 8.25
C GLU A 123 -9.16 -17.88 7.70
N GLY A 124 -8.74 -16.69 7.26
CA GLY A 124 -9.63 -15.62 6.84
C GLY A 124 -9.32 -15.05 5.46
N TYR A 125 -9.79 -13.84 5.18
CA TYR A 125 -9.57 -13.21 3.88
C TYR A 125 -8.19 -12.58 3.70
N ARG A 126 -7.37 -12.41 4.74
CA ARG A 126 -6.07 -11.75 4.59
C ARG A 126 -5.16 -12.54 3.64
N SER A 127 -4.31 -11.84 2.90
CA SER A 127 -3.39 -12.46 1.94
C SER A 127 -1.96 -12.28 2.40
N ARG A 128 -1.15 -13.32 2.24
CA ARG A 128 0.31 -13.18 2.27
C ARG A 128 0.78 -12.32 1.09
N TYR A 129 1.95 -11.71 1.23
CA TYR A 129 2.63 -10.98 0.17
C TYR A 129 4.15 -11.02 0.38
N SER A 130 4.90 -10.78 -0.69
CA SER A 130 6.36 -10.62 -0.64
C SER A 130 6.77 -9.15 -0.78
N LYS A 131 7.83 -8.74 -0.08
CA LYS A 131 8.46 -7.42 -0.22
C LYS A 131 9.00 -7.16 -1.62
N THR A 132 9.38 -8.21 -2.36
CA THR A 132 9.81 -8.06 -3.75
C THR A 132 8.67 -7.66 -4.70
N SER A 133 7.42 -7.93 -4.31
CA SER A 133 6.22 -7.54 -5.04
C SER A 133 5.66 -6.19 -4.62
N GLU A 134 6.10 -5.69 -3.46
CA GLU A 134 5.63 -4.46 -2.84
C GLU A 134 6.44 -3.27 -3.37
N LYS A 135 5.75 -2.22 -3.83
CA LYS A 135 6.36 -1.00 -4.34
C LYS A 135 5.58 0.21 -3.85
N ALA A 136 6.31 1.25 -3.46
CA ALA A 136 5.74 2.53 -3.07
C ALA A 136 6.58 3.67 -3.63
N SER A 137 5.92 4.75 -4.04
CA SER A 137 6.52 6.02 -4.42
C SER A 137 5.55 7.16 -4.08
N ALA A 138 5.98 8.41 -4.22
CA ALA A 138 5.10 9.55 -3.93
C ALA A 138 3.79 9.46 -4.75
N GLY A 139 2.66 9.32 -4.05
CA GLY A 139 1.32 9.22 -4.64
C GLY A 139 0.93 7.86 -5.23
N TYR A 140 1.72 6.80 -5.04
CA TYR A 140 1.42 5.48 -5.58
C TYR A 140 1.91 4.33 -4.68
N TYR A 141 1.10 3.28 -4.59
CA TYR A 141 1.48 2.02 -3.96
C TYR A 141 0.98 0.83 -4.79
N SER A 142 1.73 -0.27 -4.80
CA SER A 142 1.31 -1.53 -5.41
C SER A 142 1.87 -2.75 -4.69
N VAL A 143 1.12 -3.85 -4.68
CA VAL A 143 1.54 -5.14 -4.12
C VAL A 143 0.84 -6.30 -4.84
N VAL A 144 1.45 -7.47 -4.82
CA VAL A 144 0.78 -8.71 -5.24
C VAL A 144 0.29 -9.47 -4.02
N LEU A 145 -1.01 -9.81 -4.01
CA LEU A 145 -1.64 -10.60 -2.97
C LEU A 145 -1.47 -12.09 -3.31
N ASP A 146 -0.48 -12.74 -2.71
CA ASP A 146 -0.05 -14.10 -3.07
C ASP A 146 -1.14 -15.15 -2.98
N LYS A 147 -2.06 -15.02 -2.02
CA LYS A 147 -3.18 -15.95 -1.81
C LYS A 147 -4.15 -15.94 -2.99
N TYR A 148 -4.42 -14.76 -3.54
CA TYR A 148 -5.42 -14.56 -4.59
C TYR A 148 -4.84 -14.37 -5.98
N LYS A 149 -3.51 -14.21 -6.08
CA LYS A 149 -2.78 -13.84 -7.29
C LYS A 149 -3.31 -12.53 -7.91
N VAL A 150 -3.76 -11.61 -7.06
CA VAL A 150 -4.30 -10.31 -7.48
C VAL A 150 -3.21 -9.26 -7.30
N LYS A 151 -2.94 -8.48 -8.36
CA LYS A 151 -2.16 -7.25 -8.24
C LYS A 151 -3.07 -6.12 -7.77
N ALA A 152 -2.75 -5.51 -6.64
CA ALA A 152 -3.41 -4.31 -6.15
C ALA A 152 -2.54 -3.09 -6.39
N GLU A 153 -3.14 -2.03 -6.91
CA GLU A 153 -2.50 -0.75 -7.15
C GLU A 153 -3.40 0.35 -6.61
N MET A 154 -2.81 1.42 -6.08
CA MET A 154 -3.55 2.54 -5.53
C MET A 154 -2.87 3.88 -5.79
N THR A 155 -3.70 4.90 -5.99
CA THR A 155 -3.31 6.30 -6.04
C THR A 155 -4.37 7.16 -5.37
N ALA A 156 -4.03 8.41 -5.05
CA ALA A 156 -4.91 9.31 -4.33
C ALA A 156 -4.86 10.72 -4.90
N ALA A 157 -6.02 11.38 -4.85
CA ALA A 157 -6.23 12.81 -4.95
C ALA A 157 -6.54 13.36 -3.54
N PRO A 158 -6.67 14.69 -3.34
CA PRO A 158 -6.87 15.25 -2.01
C PRO A 158 -8.07 14.68 -1.24
N HIS A 159 -9.18 14.37 -1.94
CA HIS A 159 -10.44 13.89 -1.32
C HIS A 159 -10.98 12.60 -1.97
N SER A 160 -10.16 11.91 -2.76
CA SER A 160 -10.59 10.71 -3.50
C SER A 160 -9.43 9.74 -3.67
N GLY A 161 -9.72 8.45 -3.68
CA GLY A 161 -8.72 7.40 -3.95
C GLY A 161 -9.16 6.52 -5.10
N MET A 162 -8.20 5.94 -5.82
CA MET A 162 -8.48 4.94 -6.85
C MET A 162 -7.73 3.66 -6.51
N LEU A 163 -8.47 2.55 -6.52
CA LEU A 163 -7.94 1.20 -6.44
C LEU A 163 -8.04 0.56 -7.83
N ARG A 164 -6.95 -0.06 -8.30
CA ARG A 164 -6.94 -0.90 -9.50
C ARG A 164 -6.51 -2.30 -9.11
N PHE A 165 -7.37 -3.27 -9.42
CA PHE A 165 -7.12 -4.68 -9.16
C PHE A 165 -6.98 -5.44 -10.49
N THR A 166 -5.87 -6.17 -10.66
CA THR A 166 -5.69 -7.11 -11.77
C THR A 166 -5.91 -8.51 -11.24
N PHE A 167 -7.03 -9.11 -11.59
CA PHE A 167 -7.40 -10.47 -11.20
C PHE A 167 -6.82 -11.49 -12.19
N PRO A 168 -6.46 -12.70 -11.72
CA PRO A 168 -6.29 -13.84 -12.61
C PRO A 168 -7.67 -14.27 -13.16
N GLU A 169 -7.67 -15.11 -14.19
CA GLU A 169 -8.88 -15.82 -14.60
C GLU A 169 -9.43 -16.64 -13.42
N ASN A 170 -10.70 -16.42 -13.08
CA ASN A 170 -11.35 -17.06 -11.94
C ASN A 170 -12.87 -16.94 -12.05
N ASP A 171 -13.60 -17.99 -11.69
CA ASP A 171 -15.06 -17.98 -11.66
C ASP A 171 -15.64 -17.13 -10.51
N ASN A 172 -14.82 -16.80 -9.51
CA ASN A 172 -15.26 -16.26 -8.24
C ASN A 172 -14.39 -15.08 -7.77
N SER A 173 -14.25 -14.06 -8.62
CA SER A 173 -13.60 -12.79 -8.27
C SER A 173 -14.56 -11.84 -7.56
N ARG A 174 -14.08 -11.13 -6.52
CA ARG A 174 -14.88 -10.14 -5.79
C ARG A 174 -14.04 -9.06 -5.14
N ILE A 175 -14.65 -7.90 -4.95
CA ILE A 175 -14.15 -6.81 -4.09
C ILE A 175 -15.01 -6.82 -2.82
N GLN A 176 -14.36 -7.04 -1.68
CA GLN A 176 -15.03 -7.02 -0.37
C GLN A 176 -14.77 -5.67 0.30
N ILE A 177 -15.78 -5.15 1.01
CA ILE A 177 -15.68 -3.90 1.78
C ILE A 177 -16.10 -4.20 3.22
N ASP A 178 -15.18 -4.05 4.15
CA ASP A 178 -15.45 -4.15 5.58
C ASP A 178 -15.63 -2.74 6.16
N LEU A 179 -16.88 -2.42 6.54
CA LEU A 179 -17.28 -1.14 7.13
C LEU A 179 -17.07 -1.08 8.65
N ALA A 180 -16.84 -2.23 9.29
CA ALA A 180 -16.61 -2.32 10.73
C ALA A 180 -15.13 -2.09 11.05
N ARG A 181 -14.23 -2.60 10.20
CA ARG A 181 -12.79 -2.55 10.41
C ARG A 181 -12.25 -1.13 10.47
N ARG A 182 -11.29 -0.94 11.36
CA ARG A 182 -10.60 0.32 11.66
C ARG A 182 -9.31 0.01 12.42
N VAL A 183 -8.29 0.84 12.25
CA VAL A 183 -7.01 0.70 12.95
C VAL A 183 -7.19 0.92 14.44
N GLY A 184 -7.97 1.93 14.82
CA GLY A 184 -8.40 2.18 16.20
C GLY A 184 -9.87 2.59 16.27
N GLY A 185 -10.41 2.64 17.49
CA GLY A 185 -11.81 3.00 17.73
C GLY A 185 -12.83 1.88 17.47
N THR A 186 -14.12 2.21 17.60
CA THR A 186 -15.24 1.25 17.49
C THR A 186 -16.28 1.74 16.49
N SER A 187 -16.69 0.86 15.56
CA SER A 187 -17.79 1.16 14.63
C SER A 187 -19.13 1.02 15.34
N THR A 188 -19.86 2.13 15.48
CA THR A 188 -21.15 2.16 16.18
C THR A 188 -22.34 2.05 15.24
N LEU A 189 -22.20 2.53 14.00
CA LEU A 189 -23.24 2.47 12.97
C LEU A 189 -22.60 2.28 11.58
N GLN A 190 -23.18 1.40 10.78
CA GLN A 190 -22.76 1.09 9.42
C GLN A 190 -24.02 0.92 8.58
N TYR A 191 -24.04 1.46 7.36
CA TYR A 191 -25.11 1.20 6.41
C TYR A 191 -24.54 1.26 4.99
N ILE A 192 -25.20 0.54 4.09
CA ILE A 192 -24.91 0.55 2.66
C ILE A 192 -26.19 0.91 1.94
N LYS A 193 -26.07 1.79 0.96
CA LYS A 193 -27.14 2.10 0.01
C LYS A 193 -26.57 1.96 -1.39
N VAL A 194 -27.07 0.98 -2.15
CA VAL A 194 -26.83 0.91 -3.59
C VAL A 194 -27.68 2.00 -4.24
N VAL A 195 -27.03 2.94 -4.91
CA VAL A 195 -27.71 4.11 -5.50
C VAL A 195 -28.00 3.92 -6.98
N ASP A 196 -27.14 3.18 -7.70
CA ASP A 196 -27.31 2.77 -9.09
C ASP A 196 -26.45 1.52 -9.39
N ASP A 197 -26.39 1.10 -10.66
CA ASP A 197 -25.66 -0.08 -11.12
C ASP A 197 -24.16 0.17 -11.38
N ASN A 198 -23.69 1.41 -11.23
CA ASN A 198 -22.34 1.86 -11.63
C ASN A 198 -21.52 2.52 -10.50
N THR A 199 -22.08 2.64 -9.29
CA THR A 199 -21.41 3.18 -8.09
C THR A 199 -21.54 2.28 -6.86
#